data_AF-A0A075G904-F1
#
_entry.id   AF-A0A075G904-F1
#
_cell.length_a   1.000
_cell.length_b   1.000
_cell.length_c   1.000
_cell.angle_alpha   90.00
_cell.angle_beta   90.00
_cell.angle_gamma   90.00
#
_symmetry.space_group_name_H-M   'P 1'
#
loop_
_entity.id
_entity.type
_entity.pdbx_description
1 polymer ?
#
loop_
_entity_poly.entity_id
_entity_poly.type
_entity_poly.pdbx_seq_one_letter_code
_entity_poly.pdbx_strand_id
1 'polypeptide(L)' 'MMIFSKKFPCKHCKKEFRKHEQLMNHLQITHYKDLPYDCKVCNENFSNMEDMRSHLQRFHSYKKDRD' A
#
# COMPACT_ATOMS: atom_id res chain seq x y z
N MET A 1 -30.78 -3.80 -12.18
CA MET A 1 -29.60 -3.54 -13.04
C MET A 1 -28.42 -4.31 -12.46
N MET A 2 -27.92 -5.33 -13.15
CA MET A 2 -26.72 -6.06 -12.71
C MET A 2 -25.48 -5.25 -13.12
N ILE A 3 -24.86 -4.57 -12.16
CA ILE A 3 -23.56 -3.93 -12.38
C ILE A 3 -22.54 -5.07 -12.45
N PHE A 4 -22.16 -5.49 -13.66
CA PHE A 4 -20.95 -6.27 -13.87
C PHE A 4 -19.73 -5.37 -13.62
N SER A 5 -19.46 -5.09 -12.34
CA SER A 5 -18.20 -4.47 -11.95
C SER A 5 -17.12 -5.50 -12.22
N LYS A 6 -16.32 -5.26 -13.27
CA LYS A 6 -15.16 -6.10 -13.61
C LYS A 6 -14.23 -6.12 -12.40
N LYS A 7 -14.25 -7.21 -11.65
CA LYS A 7 -13.36 -7.43 -10.52
C LYS A 7 -11.96 -7.77 -11.02
N PHE A 8 -10.99 -7.52 -10.17
CA PHE A 8 -9.58 -7.83 -10.36
C PHE A 8 -9.21 -8.97 -9.38
N PRO A 9 -9.29 -10.24 -9.82
CA PRO A 9 -8.95 -11.37 -8.97
C PRO A 9 -7.43 -11.48 -8.78
N CYS A 10 -7.02 -11.84 -7.57
CA CYS A 10 -5.64 -12.21 -7.30
C CYS A 10 -5.35 -13.60 -7.89
N LYS A 11 -4.18 -13.77 -8.51
CA LYS A 11 -3.76 -15.07 -9.07
C LYS A 11 -3.11 -16.00 -8.03
N HIS A 12 -2.66 -15.43 -6.92
CA HIS A 12 -1.95 -16.17 -5.86
C HIS A 12 -2.87 -16.54 -4.69
N CYS A 13 -4.06 -15.94 -4.58
CA CYS A 13 -5.04 -16.26 -3.53
C CYS A 13 -6.48 -16.01 -4.02
N LYS A 14 -7.48 -16.40 -3.21
CA LYS A 14 -8.90 -16.28 -3.56
C LYS A 14 -9.50 -14.87 -3.37
N LYS A 15 -8.68 -13.83 -3.16
CA LYS A 15 -9.16 -12.46 -2.98
C LYS A 15 -9.46 -11.79 -4.32
N GLU A 16 -10.51 -10.97 -4.35
CA GLU A 16 -10.88 -10.16 -5.50
C GLU A 16 -11.03 -8.70 -5.09
N PHE A 17 -10.62 -7.80 -5.98
CA PHE A 17 -10.63 -6.36 -5.73
C PHE A 17 -11.51 -5.64 -6.75
N ARG A 18 -12.08 -4.49 -6.35
CA ARG A 18 -12.94 -3.67 -7.22
C ARG A 18 -12.14 -2.79 -8.20
N LYS A 19 -10.86 -2.57 -7.92
CA LYS A 19 -9.97 -1.71 -8.70
C LYS A 19 -8.61 -2.38 -8.89
N HIS A 20 -7.96 -2.09 -10.02
CA HIS A 20 -6.63 -2.60 -10.34
C HIS A 20 -5.56 -2.16 -9.30
N GLU A 21 -5.59 -0.90 -8.88
CA GLU A 21 -4.66 -0.35 -7.87
C GLU A 21 -4.68 -1.17 -6.56
N GLN A 22 -5.86 -1.63 -6.15
CA GLN A 22 -6.05 -2.39 -4.92
C GLN A 22 -5.48 -3.81 -5.05
N LEU A 23 -5.64 -4.43 -6.22
CA LEU A 23 -5.01 -5.72 -6.51
C LEU A 23 -3.48 -5.60 -6.53
N MET A 24 -2.94 -4.56 -7.18
CA MET A 24 -1.48 -4.35 -7.25
C MET A 24 -0.87 -4.14 -5.86
N ASN A 25 -1.49 -3.28 -5.04
CA ASN A 25 -1.04 -3.06 -3.68
C ASN A 25 -1.10 -4.36 -2.85
N HIS A 26 -2.17 -5.14 -2.98
CA HIS A 26 -2.27 -6.45 -2.33
C HIS A 26 -1.14 -7.41 -2.76
N LEU A 27 -0.84 -7.50 -4.06
CA LEU A 27 0.23 -8.34 -4.58
C LEU A 27 1.59 -7.93 -4.00
N GLN A 28 1.88 -6.63 -4.02
CA GLN A 28 3.10 -6.05 -3.46
C GLN A 28 3.26 -6.37 -1.97
N ILE A 29 2.26 -6.07 -1.14
CA ILE A 29 2.33 -6.29 0.32
C ILE A 29 2.37 -7.78 0.67
N THR A 30 1.47 -8.58 0.10
CA THR A 30 1.14 -9.90 0.63
C THR A 30 1.93 -11.02 -0.04
N HIS A 31 2.19 -10.89 -1.34
CA HIS A 31 2.79 -11.96 -2.13
C HIS A 31 4.26 -11.68 -2.43
N TYR A 32 4.62 -10.43 -2.71
CA TYR A 32 6.00 -10.04 -2.97
C TYR A 32 6.73 -9.48 -1.75
N LYS A 33 5.98 -9.04 -0.72
CA LYS A 33 6.51 -8.29 0.43
C LYS A 33 7.37 -7.09 -0.01
N ASP A 34 7.08 -6.58 -1.19
CA ASP A 34 7.74 -5.44 -1.77
C ASP A 34 6.93 -4.21 -1.35
N LEU A 35 7.38 -3.57 -0.29
CA LEU A 35 6.73 -2.40 0.28
C LEU A 35 7.50 -1.17 -0.21
N PRO A 36 6.95 -0.43 -1.19
CA PRO A 36 7.71 0.58 -1.93
C PRO A 36 8.10 1.81 -1.09
N TYR A 37 7.57 1.93 0.13
CA TYR A 37 7.83 3.06 1.01
C TYR A 37 8.51 2.56 2.29
N ASP A 38 9.83 2.60 2.34
CA ASP A 38 10.60 2.36 3.56
C ASP A 38 10.69 3.63 4.41
N CYS A 39 10.63 3.45 5.73
CA CYS A 39 11.04 4.50 6.64
C CYS A 39 12.57 4.61 6.63
N LYS A 40 13.11 5.82 6.46
CA LYS A 40 14.57 6.03 6.51
C LYS A 40 15.14 6.14 7.93
N VAL A 41 14.25 6.19 8.93
CA VAL A 41 14.63 6.35 10.34
C VAL A 41 14.55 5.03 11.09
N CYS A 42 13.65 4.13 10.69
CA CYS A 42 13.52 2.79 11.26
C CYS A 42 13.27 1.76 10.16
N ASN A 43 13.35 0.48 10.48
CA ASN A 43 13.27 -0.59 9.48
C ASN A 43 11.83 -1.00 9.12
N GLU A 44 10.85 -0.10 9.30
CA GLU A 44 9.45 -0.32 8.94
C GLU A 44 9.20 0.02 7.48
N ASN A 45 8.40 -0.82 6.80
CA ASN A 45 8.00 -0.59 5.41
C ASN A 45 6.48 -0.48 5.29
N PHE A 46 6.03 0.35 4.35
CA PHE A 46 4.63 0.71 4.17
C PHE A 46 4.17 0.50 2.74
N SER A 47 2.89 0.18 2.60
CA SER A 47 2.23 -0.03 1.31
C SER A 47 1.97 1.24 0.52
N ASN A 48 1.85 2.36 1.21
CA ASN A 48 1.55 3.65 0.60
C ASN A 48 2.26 4.77 1.35
N MET A 49 2.40 5.90 0.66
CA MET A 49 3.10 7.08 1.17
C MET A 49 2.38 7.74 2.35
N GLU A 50 1.06 7.65 2.42
CA GLU A 50 0.28 8.33 3.46
C GLU A 50 0.42 7.65 4.82
N ASP A 51 0.44 6.31 4.85
CA ASP A 51 0.73 5.51 6.03
C ASP A 51 2.16 5.77 6.52
N MET A 52 3.14 5.74 5.60
CA MET A 52 4.54 6.05 5.90
C MET A 52 4.71 7.46 6.49
N ARG A 53 4.02 8.44 5.92
CA ARG A 53 4.07 9.84 6.37
C ARG A 53 3.40 10.01 7.73
N SER A 54 2.29 9.33 7.95
CA SER A 54 1.60 9.33 9.24
C SER A 54 2.46 8.68 10.33
N HIS A 55 3.13 7.57 10.00
CA HIS A 55 4.12 6.93 10.86
C HIS A 55 5.26 7.90 11.19
N LEU A 56 5.87 8.54 10.19
CA LEU A 56 6.97 9.48 10.45
C LEU A 56 6.55 10.66 11.33
N GLN A 57 5.35 11.21 11.13
CA GLN A 57 4.86 12.31 11.99
C GLN A 57 4.63 11.85 13.43
N ARG A 58 4.07 10.66 13.63
CA ARG A 58 3.73 10.13 14.96
C ARG A 58 4.94 9.64 15.75
N PHE A 59 5.88 8.97 15.08
CA PHE A 59 6.97 8.26 15.75
C PHE A 59 8.33 8.92 15.58
N HIS A 60 8.52 9.71 14.51
CA HIS A 60 9.82 10.29 14.17
C HIS A 60 9.79 11.83 14.04
N SER A 61 8.65 12.48 14.29
CA SER A 61 8.45 13.94 14.15
C SER A 61 9.03 14.51 12.84
N TYR A 62 8.91 13.76 11.74
CA TYR A 62 9.38 14.24 10.44
C TYR A 62 8.47 15.37 9.95
N LYS A 63 8.96 16.60 10.07
CA LYS A 63 8.38 17.75 9.36
C LYS A 63 8.91 17.68 7.94
N LYS A 64 7.99 17.56 7.00
CA LYS A 64 8.29 17.71 5.57
C LYS A 64 8.77 19.15 5.38
N ASP A 65 10.08 19.38 5.38
CA ASP A 65 10.64 20.57 4.77
C ASP A 65 10.25 20.51 3.29
N ARG A 66 9.24 21.33 2.94
CA ARG A 66 8.92 21.68 1.57
C ARG A 66 9.96 22.71 1.17
N ASP A 67 11.02 22.26 0.52
CA ASP A 67 11.66 23.09 -0.51
C ASP A 67 10.82 22.96 -1.78
#